data_AF-A0A9D7U818-F1
#
_entry.id   AF-A0A9D7U818-F1
#
_cell.length_a   1.000
_cell.length_b   1.000
_cell.length_c   1.000
_cell.angle_alpha   90.00
_cell.angle_beta   90.00
_cell.angle_gamma   90.00
#
_symmetry.space_group_name_H-M   'P 1'
#
loop_
_entity.id
_entity.type
_entity.pdbx_description
1 polymer ?
#
loop_
_entity_poly.entity_id
_entity_poly.type
_entity_poly.pdbx_seq_one_letter_code
_entity_poly.pdbx_strand_id
1 'polypeptide(L)'
;MTSNAAPTRNLRMLNIVSIALCVLTFGLIVWGAHVNTTRSGMAFPDWPTSNLAPMITYQPSEWLWAKDRFWEHGHRLFASLVGLVTTVVLILAVRITPVDARPHRAIGIVVGVVLATIITAIFGLNLMPPGFMEVFMIGLGVLLTAFLVKAAKAPSQSRLVWLSLAAFVGVCLQGTFGGYTVRNNLPDWTSTTHGVLAEIFLMIIIGIALLSSSSWNAKRAQPSVRSFTMSVVALTWGLTFLQFVLGALTRHTDAWGVSVTFS
;
A
#
# COMPACT_ATOMS: atom_id res chain seq x y z
N MET A 1 -1.74 35.73 24.49
CA MET A 1 -2.15 35.62 23.07
C MET A 1 -1.31 34.54 22.41
N THR A 2 -1.71 33.27 22.50
CA THR A 2 -1.02 32.15 21.85
C THR A 2 -1.87 31.67 20.68
N SER A 3 -1.26 31.65 19.50
CA SER A 3 -1.90 31.52 18.19
C SER A 3 -2.73 30.24 18.01
N ASN A 4 -4.00 30.38 17.64
CA ASN A 4 -4.89 29.32 17.14
C ASN A 4 -4.50 28.76 15.75
N ALA A 5 -3.24 28.86 15.32
CA ALA A 5 -2.77 28.52 13.97
C ALA A 5 -2.26 27.08 13.79
N ALA A 6 -2.04 26.33 14.88
CA ALA A 6 -1.45 24.99 14.82
C ALA A 6 -2.33 23.89 14.15
N PRO A 7 -3.67 23.85 14.35
CA PRO A 7 -4.50 22.78 13.79
C PRO A 7 -4.56 22.81 12.25
N THR A 8 -4.58 23.99 11.66
CA THR A 8 -4.68 24.19 10.20
C THR A 8 -3.38 23.87 9.48
N ARG A 9 -2.23 24.17 10.10
CA ARG A 9 -0.91 23.85 9.54
C ARG A 9 -0.68 22.34 9.43
N ASN A 10 -1.00 21.59 10.48
CA ASN A 10 -0.80 20.14 10.50
C ASN A 10 -1.71 19.43 9.48
N LEU A 11 -2.97 19.88 9.32
CA LEU A 11 -3.87 19.36 8.28
C LEU A 11 -3.34 19.63 6.87
N ARG A 12 -2.79 20.82 6.61
CA ARG A 12 -2.15 21.14 5.33
C ARG A 12 -0.93 20.26 5.06
N MET A 13 -0.10 20.01 6.07
CA MET A 13 1.05 19.10 5.94
C MET A 13 0.60 17.66 5.64
N LEU A 14 -0.40 17.16 6.36
CA LEU A 14 -0.99 15.84 6.09
C LEU A 14 -1.46 15.76 4.63
N ASN A 15 -2.20 16.76 4.15
CA ASN A 15 -2.67 16.80 2.77
C ASN A 15 -1.53 16.76 1.75
N ILE A 16 -0.50 17.60 1.89
CA ILE A 16 0.65 17.64 0.97
C ILE A 16 1.40 16.30 0.96
N VAL A 17 1.67 15.75 2.15
CA VAL A 17 2.38 14.48 2.27
C VAL A 17 1.54 13.33 1.69
N SER A 18 0.22 13.32 1.89
CA SER A 18 -0.67 12.33 1.28
C SER A 18 -0.74 12.45 -0.24
N ILE A 19 -0.71 13.66 -0.81
CA ILE A 19 -0.64 13.86 -2.26
C ILE A 19 0.69 13.33 -2.81
N ALA A 20 1.81 13.66 -2.15
CA ALA A 20 3.11 13.12 -2.52
C ALA A 20 3.11 11.58 -2.45
N LEU A 21 2.53 11.00 -1.41
CA LEU A 21 2.35 9.55 -1.29
C LEU A 21 1.54 8.98 -2.45
N CYS A 22 0.44 9.62 -2.87
CA CYS A 22 -0.34 9.17 -4.04
C CYS A 22 0.52 9.09 -5.31
N VAL A 23 1.34 10.13 -5.56
CA VAL A 23 2.23 10.18 -6.73
C VAL A 23 3.30 9.08 -6.64
N LEU A 24 3.94 8.93 -5.47
CA LEU A 24 4.95 7.89 -5.24
C LEU A 24 4.36 6.49 -5.40
N THR A 25 3.17 6.22 -4.85
CA THR A 25 2.49 4.94 -4.96
C THR A 25 2.07 4.63 -6.39
N PHE A 26 1.56 5.61 -7.14
CA PHE A 26 1.28 5.43 -8.56
C PHE A 26 2.56 5.09 -9.35
N GLY A 27 3.65 5.83 -9.10
CA GLY A 27 4.95 5.51 -9.67
C GLY A 27 5.44 4.09 -9.31
N LEU A 28 5.21 3.66 -8.06
CA LEU A 28 5.57 2.32 -7.60
C LEU A 28 4.76 1.23 -8.32
N ILE A 29 3.46 1.45 -8.56
CA ILE A 29 2.61 0.53 -9.32
C ILE A 29 3.12 0.39 -10.76
N VAL A 30 3.45 1.51 -11.41
CA VAL A 30 4.03 1.51 -12.77
C VAL A 30 5.38 0.80 -12.78
N TRP A 31 6.24 1.05 -11.79
CA TRP A 31 7.54 0.38 -11.67
C TRP A 31 7.37 -1.13 -11.46
N GLY A 32 6.44 -1.56 -10.60
CA GLY A 32 6.14 -2.97 -10.38
C GLY A 32 5.59 -3.66 -11.63
N ALA A 33 4.72 -2.99 -12.40
CA ALA A 33 4.27 -3.46 -13.70
C ALA A 33 5.46 -3.66 -14.66
N HIS A 34 6.44 -2.74 -14.64
CA HIS A 34 7.63 -2.86 -15.45
C HIS A 34 8.51 -4.05 -15.03
N VAL A 35 8.73 -4.29 -13.73
CA VAL A 35 9.44 -5.48 -13.21
C VAL A 35 8.83 -6.78 -13.74
N ASN A 36 7.50 -6.84 -13.79
CA ASN A 36 6.79 -7.99 -14.34
C ASN A 36 6.99 -8.12 -15.86
N THR A 37 6.88 -7.03 -16.61
CA THR A 37 7.09 -7.01 -18.07
C THR A 37 8.53 -7.39 -18.46
N THR A 38 9.53 -6.95 -17.70
CA THR A 38 10.94 -7.30 -17.93
C THR A 38 11.32 -8.67 -17.36
N ARG A 39 10.37 -9.40 -16.76
CA ARG A 39 10.59 -10.70 -16.07
C ARG A 39 11.72 -10.63 -15.04
N SER A 40 11.87 -9.48 -14.41
CA SER A 40 12.95 -9.23 -13.44
C SER A 40 12.59 -9.61 -12.01
N GLY A 41 11.37 -10.06 -11.74
CA GLY A 41 10.87 -10.33 -10.38
C GLY A 41 11.54 -11.48 -9.63
N MET A 42 12.46 -12.21 -10.26
CA MET A 42 13.26 -13.30 -9.66
C MET A 42 14.77 -13.02 -9.72
N ALA A 43 15.20 -11.78 -9.97
CA ALA A 43 16.60 -11.39 -9.90
C ALA A 43 17.17 -11.52 -8.46
N PHE A 44 16.31 -11.46 -7.45
CA PHE A 44 16.62 -11.77 -6.05
C PHE A 44 15.62 -12.82 -5.52
N PRO A 45 15.99 -14.12 -5.45
CA PRO A 45 15.10 -15.19 -4.99
C PRO A 45 14.88 -15.19 -3.47
N ASP A 46 15.38 -14.17 -2.77
CA ASP A 46 15.23 -13.96 -1.34
C ASP A 46 14.45 -12.67 -1.03
N TRP A 47 13.81 -12.67 0.14
CA TRP A 47 13.16 -11.50 0.75
C TRP A 47 13.17 -11.71 2.26
N PRO A 48 13.38 -10.65 3.10
CA PRO A 48 13.47 -9.22 2.80
C PRO A 48 14.88 -8.74 2.43
N THR A 49 15.84 -9.64 2.32
CA THR A 49 17.22 -9.34 1.89
C THR A 49 17.32 -9.25 0.36
N SER A 50 18.47 -8.81 -0.14
CA SER A 50 18.86 -8.91 -1.56
C SER A 50 20.16 -9.68 -1.62
N ASN A 51 20.12 -10.95 -2.03
CA ASN A 51 21.24 -11.88 -1.96
C ASN A 51 21.84 -11.99 -0.55
N LEU A 52 20.97 -12.18 0.46
CA LEU A 52 21.33 -12.29 1.89
C LEU A 52 21.91 -11.03 2.53
N ALA A 53 22.14 -9.96 1.77
CA ALA A 53 22.51 -8.67 2.31
C ALA A 53 21.25 -7.86 2.68
N PRO A 54 21.32 -7.00 3.72
CA PRO A 54 20.23 -6.07 4.01
C PRO A 54 19.96 -5.18 2.78
N MET A 55 18.68 -5.05 2.43
CA MET A 55 18.24 -4.39 1.20
C MET A 55 18.78 -2.96 1.05
N ILE A 56 18.81 -2.17 2.13
CA ILE A 56 19.26 -0.77 2.11
C ILE A 56 20.78 -0.66 1.89
N THR A 57 21.55 -1.66 2.31
CA THR A 57 23.01 -1.64 2.26
C THR A 57 23.58 -2.51 1.14
N TYR A 58 22.73 -3.03 0.25
CA TYR A 58 23.17 -3.83 -0.89
C TYR A 58 24.02 -2.98 -1.84
N GLN A 59 25.13 -3.55 -2.32
CA GLN A 59 26.18 -2.78 -2.99
C GLN A 59 25.68 -2.15 -4.31
N PRO A 60 25.73 -0.80 -4.47
CA PRO A 60 25.22 -0.14 -5.68
C PRO A 60 25.82 -0.64 -6.99
N SER A 61 27.10 -0.98 -6.99
CA SER A 61 27.80 -1.54 -8.17
C SER A 61 27.21 -2.87 -8.66
N GLU A 62 26.56 -3.64 -7.79
CA GLU A 62 26.04 -4.98 -8.11
C GLU A 62 24.64 -4.98 -8.72
N TRP A 63 23.92 -3.86 -8.66
CA TRP A 63 22.55 -3.75 -9.20
C TRP A 63 22.30 -2.56 -10.11
N LEU A 64 23.01 -1.43 -9.96
CA LEU A 64 22.74 -0.24 -10.78
C LEU A 64 22.96 -0.48 -12.28
N TRP A 65 23.91 -1.37 -12.61
CA TRP A 65 24.32 -1.65 -13.98
C TRP A 65 23.83 -3.01 -14.51
N ALA A 66 23.13 -3.78 -13.67
CA ALA A 66 22.54 -5.06 -14.04
C ALA A 66 21.05 -4.85 -14.26
N LYS A 67 20.57 -5.01 -15.51
CA LYS A 67 19.22 -4.60 -15.93
C LYS A 67 18.11 -5.23 -15.08
N ASP A 68 18.17 -6.53 -14.87
CA ASP A 68 17.22 -7.30 -14.05
C ASP A 68 17.23 -6.87 -12.59
N ARG A 69 18.42 -6.79 -11.98
CA ARG A 69 18.59 -6.37 -10.59
C ARG A 69 18.21 -4.91 -10.38
N PHE A 70 18.44 -4.04 -11.37
CA PHE A 70 18.06 -2.63 -11.33
C PHE A 70 16.55 -2.48 -11.13
N TRP A 71 15.78 -3.18 -11.95
CA TRP A 71 14.33 -3.11 -11.88
C TRP A 71 13.81 -3.67 -10.57
N GLU A 72 14.26 -4.85 -10.16
CA GLU A 72 13.74 -5.50 -8.95
C GLU A 72 14.23 -4.82 -7.66
N HIS A 73 15.53 -4.57 -7.52
CA HIS A 73 16.08 -3.93 -6.34
C HIS A 73 15.59 -2.47 -6.22
N GLY A 74 15.56 -1.74 -7.34
CA GLY A 74 14.98 -0.40 -7.38
C GLY A 74 13.52 -0.37 -6.96
N HIS A 75 12.72 -1.36 -7.38
CA HIS A 75 11.33 -1.51 -6.93
C HIS A 75 11.23 -1.73 -5.42
N ARG A 76 12.06 -2.62 -4.87
CA ARG A 76 12.10 -2.94 -3.44
C ARG A 76 12.50 -1.73 -2.57
N LEU A 77 13.49 -0.95 -3.01
CA LEU A 77 13.89 0.30 -2.36
C LEU A 77 12.79 1.37 -2.46
N PHE A 78 12.14 1.49 -3.63
CA PHE A 78 11.05 2.43 -3.81
C PHE A 78 9.82 2.06 -2.95
N ALA A 79 9.51 0.77 -2.82
CA ALA A 79 8.48 0.29 -1.90
C ALA A 79 8.80 0.65 -0.44
N SER A 80 10.07 0.55 -0.03
CA SER A 80 10.53 0.96 1.30
C SER A 80 10.33 2.46 1.56
N LEU A 81 10.60 3.30 0.55
CA LEU A 81 10.31 4.74 0.62
C LEU A 81 8.80 5.01 0.78
N VAL A 82 7.95 4.31 0.02
CA VAL A 82 6.49 4.43 0.14
C VAL A 82 6.02 4.02 1.54
N GLY A 83 6.57 2.95 2.11
CA GLY A 83 6.32 2.54 3.50
C GLY A 83 6.72 3.61 4.53
N LEU A 84 7.89 4.24 4.35
CA LEU A 84 8.35 5.32 5.21
C LEU A 84 7.43 6.54 5.17
N VAL A 85 7.05 6.99 3.97
CA VAL A 85 6.13 8.12 3.80
C VAL A 85 4.74 7.80 4.38
N THR A 86 4.28 6.55 4.26
CA THR A 86 3.03 6.08 4.91
C THR A 86 3.10 6.18 6.43
N THR A 87 4.26 5.88 7.01
CA THR A 87 4.51 6.05 8.45
C THR A 87 4.39 7.52 8.86
N VAL A 88 4.94 8.45 8.06
CA VAL A 88 4.81 9.89 8.30
C VAL A 88 3.34 10.33 8.25
N VAL A 89 2.56 9.85 7.27
CA VAL A 89 1.10 10.10 7.19
C VAL A 89 0.39 9.65 8.47
N LEU A 90 0.69 8.44 8.96
CA LEU A 90 0.13 7.93 10.21
C LEU A 90 0.48 8.80 11.42
N ILE A 91 1.75 9.20 11.55
CA ILE A 91 2.20 10.07 12.64
C ILE A 91 1.46 11.41 12.60
N LEU A 92 1.38 12.05 11.43
CA LEU A 92 0.67 13.32 11.27
C LEU A 92 -0.82 13.19 11.60
N ALA A 93 -1.47 12.11 11.14
CA ALA A 93 -2.87 11.85 11.45
C ALA A 93 -3.11 11.70 12.96
N VAL A 94 -2.27 10.94 13.67
CA VAL A 94 -2.34 10.80 15.13
C VAL A 94 -2.12 12.14 15.84
N ARG A 95 -1.18 12.97 15.35
CA ARG A 95 -0.90 14.30 15.93
C ARG A 95 -2.07 15.27 15.78
N ILE A 96 -2.83 15.17 14.70
CA ILE A 96 -4.01 16.00 14.42
C ILE A 96 -5.23 15.52 15.23
N THR A 97 -5.34 14.21 15.50
CA THR A 97 -6.47 13.67 16.28
C THR A 97 -6.39 14.09 17.76
N PRO A 98 -7.49 14.63 18.33
CA PRO A 98 -7.61 14.92 19.76
C PRO A 98 -7.28 13.71 20.64
N VAL A 99 -6.65 13.91 21.80
CA VAL A 99 -6.08 12.84 22.64
C VAL A 99 -7.15 11.84 23.12
N ASP A 100 -8.34 12.35 23.42
CA ASP A 100 -9.54 11.62 23.80
C ASP A 100 -10.13 10.78 22.66
N ALA A 101 -9.96 11.21 21.41
CA ALA A 101 -10.44 10.52 20.23
C ALA A 101 -9.42 9.55 19.61
N ARG A 102 -8.19 9.47 20.15
CA ARG A 102 -7.13 8.60 19.62
C ARG A 102 -7.42 7.12 19.90
N PRO A 103 -7.31 6.24 18.89
CA PRO A 103 -7.50 4.82 19.08
C PRO A 103 -6.24 4.15 19.67
N HIS A 104 -5.90 4.44 20.93
CA HIS A 104 -4.66 4.00 21.58
C HIS A 104 -4.41 2.48 21.49
N ARG A 105 -5.46 1.67 21.64
CA ARG A 105 -5.37 0.20 21.48
C ARG A 105 -4.95 -0.20 20.06
N ALA A 106 -5.53 0.43 19.04
CA ALA A 106 -5.20 0.14 17.64
C ALA A 106 -3.77 0.59 17.29
N ILE A 107 -3.35 1.74 17.81
CA ILE A 107 -1.97 2.22 17.67
C ILE A 107 -1.00 1.23 18.33
N GLY A 108 -1.31 0.74 19.54
CA GLY A 108 -0.53 -0.29 20.22
C GLY A 108 -0.42 -1.59 19.42
N ILE A 109 -1.52 -2.04 18.81
CA ILE A 109 -1.52 -3.21 17.90
C ILE A 109 -0.60 -2.97 16.71
N VAL A 110 -0.68 -1.80 16.05
CA VAL A 110 0.19 -1.47 14.91
C VAL A 110 1.66 -1.41 15.31
N VAL A 111 1.98 -0.81 16.46
CA VAL A 111 3.36 -0.84 16.99
C VAL A 111 3.82 -2.28 17.24
N GLY A 112 2.95 -3.11 17.82
CA GLY A 112 3.23 -4.54 18.00
C GLY A 112 3.48 -5.29 16.69
N VAL A 113 2.69 -5.00 15.65
CA VAL A 113 2.89 -5.54 14.29
C VAL A 113 4.25 -5.13 13.73
N VAL A 114 4.63 -3.85 13.84
CA VAL A 114 5.93 -3.35 13.37
C VAL A 114 7.08 -4.04 14.08
N LEU A 115 7.00 -4.13 15.41
CA LEU A 115 8.02 -4.82 16.20
C LEU A 115 8.12 -6.30 15.82
N ALA A 116 6.98 -6.97 15.65
CA ALA A 116 6.95 -8.35 15.18
C ALA A 116 7.63 -8.47 13.81
N THR A 117 7.30 -7.61 12.84
CA THR A 117 7.93 -7.61 11.50
C THR A 117 9.43 -7.38 11.57
N ILE A 118 9.91 -6.46 12.42
CA ILE A 118 11.34 -6.19 12.59
C ILE A 118 12.04 -7.40 13.22
N ILE A 119 11.47 -7.99 14.28
CA ILE A 119 11.99 -9.20 14.93
C ILE A 119 12.08 -10.34 13.91
N THR A 120 10.98 -10.60 13.21
CA THR A 120 10.87 -11.56 12.09
C THR A 120 11.94 -11.32 11.01
N ALA A 121 12.24 -10.08 10.65
CA ALA A 121 13.27 -9.74 9.68
C ALA A 121 14.71 -9.94 10.21
N ILE A 122 14.96 -9.69 11.51
CA ILE A 122 16.29 -9.80 12.14
C ILE A 122 16.65 -11.27 12.46
N PHE A 123 15.71 -12.05 13.01
CA PHE A 123 15.97 -13.44 13.40
C PHE A 123 16.10 -14.40 12.21
N GLY A 124 15.90 -13.91 10.99
CA GLY A 124 16.10 -14.67 9.76
C GLY A 124 14.93 -15.63 9.48
N LEU A 125 14.39 -15.54 8.26
CA LEU A 125 13.29 -16.40 7.79
C LEU A 125 13.58 -17.91 7.82
N ASN A 126 14.83 -18.31 8.02
CA ASN A 126 15.23 -19.71 8.12
C ASN A 126 14.80 -20.38 9.44
N LEU A 127 14.28 -19.61 10.40
CA LEU A 127 13.73 -20.12 11.67
C LEU A 127 12.20 -19.99 11.76
N MET A 128 11.52 -19.50 10.71
CA MET A 128 10.07 -19.34 10.79
C MET A 128 9.35 -20.67 10.66
N PRO A 129 8.41 -20.98 11.57
CA PRO A 129 7.54 -22.14 11.42
C PRO A 129 6.81 -22.08 10.07
N PRO A 130 6.62 -23.23 9.40
CA PRO A 130 5.72 -23.31 8.24
C PRO A 130 4.35 -22.71 8.58
N GLY A 131 3.77 -21.92 7.67
CA GLY A 131 2.47 -21.29 7.86
C GLY A 131 2.49 -19.93 8.58
N PHE A 132 3.64 -19.48 9.09
CA PHE A 132 3.72 -18.20 9.81
C PHE A 132 3.34 -16.99 8.95
N MET A 133 3.88 -16.91 7.72
CA MET A 133 3.61 -15.80 6.79
C MET A 133 2.13 -15.74 6.42
N GLU A 134 1.50 -16.89 6.21
CA GLU A 134 0.07 -17.01 5.89
C GLU A 134 -0.80 -16.48 7.03
N VAL A 135 -0.55 -16.93 8.27
CA VAL A 135 -1.26 -16.44 9.46
C VAL A 135 -1.05 -14.93 9.65
N PHE A 136 0.18 -14.46 9.42
CA PHE A 136 0.51 -13.05 9.53
C PHE A 136 -0.24 -12.20 8.48
N MET A 137 -0.27 -12.64 7.22
CA MET A 137 -1.03 -11.97 6.15
C MET A 137 -2.54 -11.96 6.44
N ILE A 138 -3.11 -13.07 6.93
CA ILE A 138 -4.52 -13.13 7.34
C ILE A 138 -4.80 -12.13 8.46
N GLY A 139 -3.94 -12.08 9.48
CA GLY A 139 -4.06 -11.13 10.59
C GLY A 139 -4.04 -9.67 10.12
N LEU A 140 -3.11 -9.33 9.24
CA LEU A 140 -3.04 -8.00 8.61
C LEU A 140 -4.27 -7.70 7.75
N GLY A 141 -4.81 -8.67 7.00
CA GLY A 141 -6.04 -8.52 6.22
C GLY A 141 -7.28 -8.26 7.09
N VAL A 142 -7.39 -8.95 8.22
CA VAL A 142 -8.44 -8.72 9.22
C VAL A 142 -8.31 -7.33 9.83
N LEU A 143 -7.10 -6.91 10.19
CA LEU A 143 -6.85 -5.57 10.73
C LEU A 143 -7.18 -4.47 9.72
N LEU A 144 -6.76 -4.64 8.46
CA LEU A 144 -7.08 -3.72 7.37
C LEU A 144 -8.60 -3.54 7.25
N THR A 145 -9.33 -4.66 7.16
CA THR A 145 -10.79 -4.65 7.06
C THR A 145 -11.43 -3.98 8.27
N ALA A 146 -10.99 -4.33 9.48
CA ALA A 146 -11.51 -3.75 10.72
C ALA A 146 -11.28 -2.23 10.77
N PHE A 147 -10.10 -1.75 10.37
CA PHE A 147 -9.77 -0.33 10.36
C PHE A 147 -10.54 0.44 9.30
N LEU A 148 -10.78 -0.15 8.12
CA LEU A 148 -11.65 0.44 7.10
C LEU A 148 -13.11 0.55 7.59
N VAL A 149 -13.64 -0.49 8.23
CA VAL A 149 -14.99 -0.46 8.82
C VAL A 149 -15.07 0.61 9.93
N LYS A 150 -14.04 0.72 10.77
CA LYS A 150 -13.97 1.76 11.80
C LYS A 150 -13.88 3.16 11.17
N ALA A 151 -13.09 3.34 10.13
CA ALA A 151 -12.98 4.61 9.41
C ALA A 151 -14.32 5.05 8.80
N ALA A 152 -15.05 4.12 8.19
CA ALA A 152 -16.36 4.39 7.59
C ALA A 152 -17.40 4.85 8.64
N LYS A 153 -17.37 4.27 9.84
CA LYS A 153 -18.28 4.60 10.95
C LYS A 153 -17.81 5.78 11.80
N ALA A 154 -16.53 6.15 11.73
CA ALA A 154 -15.96 7.19 12.57
C ALA A 154 -16.44 8.60 12.17
N PRO A 155 -16.62 9.51 13.15
CA PRO A 155 -16.79 10.94 12.90
C PRO A 155 -15.63 11.52 12.07
N SER A 156 -15.86 12.67 11.43
CA SER A 156 -14.87 13.31 10.55
C SER A 156 -13.51 13.53 11.22
N GLN A 157 -13.49 13.84 12.53
CA GLN A 157 -12.28 14.13 13.29
C GLN A 157 -11.35 12.92 13.50
N SER A 158 -11.92 11.71 13.68
CA SER A 158 -11.16 10.47 13.93
C SER A 158 -11.08 9.57 12.70
N ARG A 159 -11.82 9.87 11.62
CA ARG A 159 -11.77 9.13 10.36
C ARG A 159 -10.36 9.09 9.74
N LEU A 160 -9.64 10.21 9.77
CA LEU A 160 -8.29 10.32 9.19
C LEU A 160 -7.29 9.37 9.86
N VAL A 161 -7.33 9.22 11.19
CA VAL A 161 -6.42 8.31 11.90
C VAL A 161 -6.75 6.85 11.60
N TRP A 162 -8.04 6.48 11.51
CA TRP A 162 -8.43 5.13 11.12
C TRP A 162 -8.04 4.78 9.68
N LEU A 163 -8.21 5.71 8.74
CA LEU A 163 -7.73 5.53 7.37
C LEU A 163 -6.20 5.42 7.30
N SER A 164 -5.48 6.20 8.12
CA SER A 164 -4.01 6.15 8.15
C SER A 164 -3.50 4.85 8.78
N LEU A 165 -4.19 4.33 9.80
CA LEU A 165 -3.93 2.99 10.35
C LEU A 165 -4.19 1.90 9.32
N ALA A 166 -5.31 2.01 8.58
CA ALA A 166 -5.63 1.10 7.48
C ALA A 166 -4.56 1.15 6.36
N ALA A 167 -4.12 2.35 5.96
CA ALA A 167 -3.06 2.53 4.97
C ALA A 167 -1.75 1.88 5.45
N PHE A 168 -1.37 2.09 6.71
CA PHE A 168 -0.17 1.51 7.28
C PHE A 168 -0.21 -0.03 7.30
N VAL A 169 -1.30 -0.61 7.81
CA VAL A 169 -1.48 -2.07 7.78
C VAL A 169 -1.55 -2.59 6.33
N GLY A 170 -2.18 -1.83 5.44
CA GLY A 170 -2.27 -2.12 4.02
C GLY A 170 -0.89 -2.23 3.36
N VAL A 171 0.01 -1.26 3.59
CA VAL A 171 1.37 -1.31 3.03
C VAL A 171 2.22 -2.43 3.63
N CYS A 172 2.05 -2.75 4.92
CA CYS A 172 2.68 -3.92 5.52
C CYS A 172 2.19 -5.23 4.88
N LEU A 173 0.89 -5.37 4.66
CA LEU A 173 0.29 -6.52 3.99
C LEU A 173 0.82 -6.65 2.56
N GLN A 174 0.92 -5.53 1.85
CA GLN A 174 1.43 -5.45 0.48
C GLN A 174 2.91 -5.90 0.41
N GLY A 175 3.75 -5.43 1.34
CA GLY A 175 5.14 -5.86 1.47
C GLY A 175 5.29 -7.36 1.78
N THR A 176 4.48 -7.90 2.70
CA THR A 176 4.47 -9.34 3.01
C THR A 176 4.03 -10.18 1.82
N PHE A 177 2.97 -9.77 1.10
CA PHE A 177 2.55 -10.44 -0.14
C PHE A 177 3.64 -10.40 -1.21
N GLY A 178 4.30 -9.25 -1.41
CA GLY A 178 5.39 -9.14 -2.37
C GLY A 178 6.56 -10.08 -2.05
N GLY A 179 6.96 -10.14 -0.77
CA GLY A 179 7.96 -11.09 -0.31
C GLY A 179 7.54 -12.55 -0.44
N TYR A 180 6.29 -12.86 -0.14
CA TYR A 180 5.72 -14.19 -0.31
C TYR A 180 5.69 -14.62 -1.77
N THR A 181 5.32 -13.72 -2.69
CA THR A 181 5.32 -13.95 -4.14
C THR A 181 6.70 -14.34 -4.65
N VAL A 182 7.74 -13.60 -4.28
CA VAL A 182 9.13 -13.92 -4.70
C VAL A 182 9.59 -15.26 -4.13
N ARG A 183 9.37 -15.51 -2.83
CA ARG A 183 9.84 -16.73 -2.16
C ARG A 183 9.18 -18.01 -2.66
N ASN A 184 7.98 -17.91 -3.25
CA ASN A 184 7.23 -19.05 -3.76
C ASN A 184 7.27 -19.14 -5.30
N ASN A 185 8.24 -18.49 -5.96
CA ASN A 185 8.41 -18.51 -7.42
C ASN A 185 7.23 -17.91 -8.20
N LEU A 186 6.76 -16.74 -7.77
CA LEU A 186 5.75 -15.93 -8.45
C LEU A 186 4.39 -16.62 -8.70
N PRO A 187 3.75 -17.29 -7.72
CA PRO A 187 2.47 -17.96 -7.96
C PRO A 187 1.39 -16.93 -8.30
N ASP A 188 0.64 -17.18 -9.38
CA ASP A 188 -0.22 -16.18 -10.03
C ASP A 188 -1.25 -15.53 -9.10
N TRP A 189 -1.81 -16.31 -8.16
CA TRP A 189 -2.79 -15.80 -7.21
C TRP A 189 -2.17 -14.76 -6.28
N THR A 190 -0.93 -14.96 -5.82
CA THR A 190 -0.23 -14.01 -4.95
C THR A 190 0.12 -12.73 -5.68
N SER A 191 0.62 -12.84 -6.92
CA SER A 191 0.96 -11.70 -7.77
C SER A 191 -0.28 -10.87 -8.09
N THR A 192 -1.40 -11.53 -8.37
CA THR A 192 -2.70 -10.88 -8.63
C THR A 192 -3.21 -10.16 -7.38
N THR A 193 -3.25 -10.85 -6.23
CA THR A 193 -3.70 -10.27 -4.96
C THR A 193 -2.82 -9.10 -4.55
N HIS A 194 -1.50 -9.20 -4.73
CA HIS A 194 -0.56 -8.12 -4.52
C HIS A 194 -0.95 -6.89 -5.36
N GLY A 195 -1.20 -7.07 -6.66
CA GLY A 195 -1.71 -6.01 -7.55
C GLY A 195 -3.00 -5.34 -7.05
N VAL A 196 -4.02 -6.13 -6.68
CA VAL A 196 -5.30 -5.61 -6.13
C VAL A 196 -5.05 -4.78 -4.87
N LEU A 197 -4.21 -5.28 -3.97
CA LEU A 197 -3.92 -4.60 -2.70
C LEU A 197 -3.23 -3.25 -2.93
N ALA A 198 -2.40 -3.11 -3.97
CA ALA A 198 -1.79 -1.83 -4.32
C ALA A 198 -2.84 -0.78 -4.71
N GLU A 199 -3.89 -1.19 -5.42
CA GLU A 199 -5.00 -0.29 -5.79
C GLU A 199 -5.84 0.09 -4.58
N ILE A 200 -6.21 -0.87 -3.73
CA ILE A 200 -6.92 -0.59 -2.47
C ILE A 200 -6.12 0.41 -1.62
N PHE A 201 -4.81 0.19 -1.52
CA PHE A 201 -3.92 1.11 -0.81
C PHE A 201 -3.92 2.51 -1.44
N LEU A 202 -3.79 2.61 -2.78
CA LEU A 202 -3.87 3.88 -3.52
C LEU A 202 -5.19 4.62 -3.25
N MET A 203 -6.29 3.89 -3.15
CA MET A 203 -7.60 4.50 -2.90
C MET A 203 -7.76 5.00 -1.46
N ILE A 204 -7.18 4.30 -0.49
CA ILE A 204 -7.14 4.77 0.90
C ILE A 204 -6.36 6.09 0.98
N ILE A 205 -5.18 6.18 0.36
CA ILE A 205 -4.35 7.38 0.41
C ILE A 205 -4.98 8.56 -0.33
N ILE A 206 -5.67 8.32 -1.46
CA ILE A 206 -6.49 9.34 -2.14
C ILE A 206 -7.59 9.83 -1.20
N GLY A 207 -8.27 8.91 -0.49
CA GLY A 207 -9.28 9.26 0.51
C GLY A 207 -8.72 10.16 1.63
N ILE A 208 -7.53 9.86 2.14
CA ILE A 208 -6.84 10.69 3.13
C ILE A 208 -6.49 12.07 2.55
N ALA A 209 -5.96 12.13 1.33
CA ALA A 209 -5.62 13.38 0.65
C ALA A 209 -6.86 14.27 0.46
N LEU A 210 -7.99 13.71 0.02
CA LEU A 210 -9.23 14.46 -0.17
C LEU A 210 -9.81 14.95 1.16
N LEU A 211 -9.89 14.08 2.18
CA LEU A 211 -10.47 14.44 3.47
C LEU A 211 -9.63 15.44 4.26
N SER A 212 -8.32 15.49 4.03
CA SER A 212 -7.41 16.48 4.62
C SER A 212 -7.37 17.82 3.86
N SER A 213 -7.97 17.90 2.66
CA SER A 213 -8.00 19.12 1.84
C SER A 213 -9.07 20.11 2.30
N SER A 214 -8.65 21.34 2.63
CA SER A 214 -9.58 22.43 3.00
C SER A 214 -10.49 22.83 1.83
N SER A 215 -9.95 22.93 0.62
CA SER A 215 -10.70 23.27 -0.60
C SER A 215 -11.77 22.22 -0.92
N TRP A 216 -11.43 20.93 -0.74
CA TRP A 216 -12.38 19.84 -0.93
C TRP A 216 -13.51 19.90 0.09
N ASN A 217 -13.19 20.07 1.37
CA ASN A 217 -14.19 20.15 2.43
C ASN A 217 -15.10 21.39 2.29
N ALA A 218 -14.55 22.54 1.86
CA ALA A 218 -15.32 23.74 1.58
C ALA A 218 -16.32 23.52 0.43
N LYS A 219 -15.92 22.83 -0.65
CA LYS A 219 -16.81 22.47 -1.76
C LYS A 219 -17.86 21.43 -1.36
N ARG A 220 -17.49 20.44 -0.53
CA ARG A 220 -18.41 19.42 -0.01
C ARG A 220 -19.51 19.99 0.88
N ALA A 221 -19.22 21.07 1.62
CA ALA A 221 -20.18 21.75 2.46
C ALA A 221 -21.21 22.58 1.67
N GLN A 222 -20.97 22.85 0.38
CA GLN A 222 -21.94 23.52 -0.48
C GLN A 222 -23.00 22.50 -0.92
N PRO A 223 -24.30 22.82 -0.77
CA PRO A 223 -25.36 21.99 -1.33
C PRO A 223 -25.28 22.09 -2.85
N SER A 224 -24.76 21.06 -3.50
CA SER A 224 -24.92 20.89 -4.94
C SER A 224 -25.30 19.45 -5.26
N VAL A 225 -26.41 19.33 -5.98
CA VAL A 225 -26.98 18.10 -6.52
C VAL A 225 -25.99 17.51 -7.54
N ARG A 226 -25.62 16.23 -7.41
CA ARG A 226 -24.85 15.56 -8.49
C ARG A 226 -24.94 14.03 -8.48
N SER A 227 -26.17 13.50 -8.50
CA SER A 227 -26.44 12.07 -8.74
C SER A 227 -25.66 11.54 -9.96
N PHE A 228 -25.63 12.30 -11.05
CA PHE A 228 -24.89 11.94 -12.27
C PHE A 228 -23.37 11.81 -12.08
N THR A 229 -22.71 12.71 -11.34
CA THR A 229 -21.27 12.61 -11.09
C THR A 229 -20.92 11.45 -10.18
N MET A 230 -21.76 11.15 -9.19
CA MET A 230 -21.59 9.96 -8.35
C MET A 230 -21.78 8.67 -9.15
N SER A 231 -22.75 8.63 -10.07
CA SER A 231 -22.94 7.49 -10.98
C SER A 231 -21.78 7.32 -11.94
N VAL A 232 -21.22 8.40 -12.49
CA VAL A 232 -20.03 8.33 -13.36
C VAL A 232 -18.82 7.84 -12.56
N VAL A 233 -18.58 8.36 -11.35
CA VAL A 233 -17.48 7.88 -10.49
C VAL A 233 -17.66 6.40 -10.13
N ALA A 234 -18.87 5.99 -9.72
CA ALA A 234 -19.17 4.60 -9.40
C ALA A 234 -19.04 3.67 -10.62
N LEU A 235 -19.45 4.13 -11.80
CA LEU A 235 -19.31 3.40 -13.05
C LEU A 235 -17.85 3.27 -13.45
N THR A 236 -17.07 4.35 -13.40
CA THR A 236 -15.62 4.31 -13.68
C THR A 236 -14.92 3.36 -12.73
N TRP A 237 -15.23 3.42 -11.43
CA TRP A 237 -14.71 2.48 -10.43
C TRP A 237 -15.10 1.04 -10.73
N GLY A 238 -16.37 0.78 -11.03
CA GLY A 238 -16.86 -0.57 -11.35
C GLY A 238 -16.21 -1.11 -12.63
N LEU A 239 -16.01 -0.27 -13.64
CA LEU A 239 -15.36 -0.64 -14.89
C LEU A 239 -13.86 -0.87 -14.72
N THR A 240 -13.15 -0.06 -13.91
CA THR A 240 -11.73 -0.30 -13.60
C THR A 240 -11.56 -1.59 -12.81
N PHE A 241 -12.42 -1.86 -11.83
CA PHE A 241 -12.41 -3.12 -11.09
C PHE A 241 -12.72 -4.32 -11.99
N LEU A 242 -13.73 -4.21 -12.87
CA LEU A 242 -14.06 -5.25 -13.84
C LEU A 242 -12.91 -5.49 -14.83
N GLN A 243 -12.32 -4.42 -15.35
CA GLN A 243 -11.14 -4.49 -16.24
C GLN A 243 -9.98 -5.20 -15.54
N PHE A 244 -9.77 -4.93 -14.25
CA PHE A 244 -8.73 -5.57 -13.46
C PHE A 244 -9.02 -7.06 -13.26
N VAL A 245 -10.24 -7.43 -12.87
CA VAL A 245 -10.65 -8.84 -12.70
C VAL A 245 -10.56 -9.59 -14.02
N LEU A 246 -10.97 -8.98 -15.13
CA LEU A 246 -10.82 -9.58 -16.47
C LEU A 246 -9.33 -9.72 -16.84
N GLY A 247 -8.50 -8.72 -16.59
CA GLY A 247 -7.06 -8.78 -16.80
C GLY A 247 -6.36 -9.85 -15.95
N ALA A 248 -6.83 -10.07 -14.73
CA ALA A 248 -6.39 -11.17 -13.88
C ALA A 248 -6.88 -12.53 -14.41
N LEU A 249 -8.17 -12.68 -14.71
CA LEU A 249 -8.75 -13.92 -15.24
C LEU A 249 -8.10 -14.37 -16.55
N THR A 250 -7.80 -13.43 -17.46
CA THR A 250 -7.08 -13.73 -18.72
C THR A 250 -5.65 -14.23 -18.53
N ARG A 251 -5.07 -14.10 -17.33
CA ARG A 251 -3.77 -14.69 -16.96
C ARG A 251 -3.91 -16.05 -16.28
N HIS A 252 -5.07 -16.35 -15.68
CA HIS A 252 -5.36 -17.61 -14.98
C HIS A 252 -6.00 -18.66 -15.88
N THR A 253 -6.66 -18.24 -16.97
CA THR A 253 -6.98 -19.13 -18.07
C THR A 253 -5.82 -19.05 -19.06
N ASP A 254 -5.28 -20.18 -19.52
CA ASP A 254 -4.32 -20.26 -20.62
C ASP A 254 -4.96 -19.81 -21.96
N ALA A 255 -5.54 -18.61 -22.01
CA ALA A 255 -6.23 -18.04 -23.17
C ALA A 255 -5.25 -17.55 -24.25
N TRP A 256 -3.99 -17.98 -24.21
CA TRP A 256 -3.04 -17.94 -25.33
C TRP A 256 -3.13 -19.17 -26.24
N GLY A 257 -4.06 -20.10 -25.96
CA GLY A 257 -4.31 -21.30 -26.77
C GLY A 257 -5.11 -21.13 -28.06
N VAL A 258 -5.32 -19.91 -28.59
CA VAL A 258 -5.92 -19.72 -29.92
C VAL A 258 -5.15 -18.68 -30.73
N SER A 259 -4.44 -19.19 -31.74
CA SER A 259 -3.76 -18.51 -32.86
C SER A 259 -2.31 -18.01 -32.69
N VAL A 260 -1.37 -18.96 -32.62
CA VAL A 260 -0.09 -18.83 -33.35
C VAL A 260 0.26 -20.14 -34.05
N THR A 261 -0.51 -20.47 -35.10
CA THR A 261 0.02 -21.19 -36.25
C THR A 261 0.23 -20.17 -37.36
N PHE A 262 1.45 -19.68 -37.50
CA PHE A 262 1.92 -19.18 -38.78
C PHE A 262 2.63 -20.35 -39.44
N SER A 263 1.98 -20.89 -40.47
CA SER A 263 2.55 -21.78 -41.49
C SER A 263 3.80 -21.18 -42.11
#